data_AF-A0A959S024-F1
#
_entry.id   AF-A0A959S024-F1
#
_cell.length_a   1.000
_cell.length_b   1.000
_cell.length_c   1.000
_cell.angle_alpha   90.00
_cell.angle_beta   90.00
_cell.angle_gamma   90.00
#
_symmetry.space_group_name_H-M   'P 1'
#
loop_
_entity.id
_entity.type
_entity.pdbx_description
1 polymer ?
#
loop_
_entity_poly.entity_id
_entity_poly.type
_entity_poly.pdbx_seq_one_letter_code
_entity_poly.pdbx_strand_id
1 'polypeptide(L)' 'MNTRLAFLVSSILFLLAMGSALAQDLNRKDENGLKQGNWKKLYKNGKTRYEGQFKNDKPVGLF' A
#
# COMPACT_ATOMS: atom_id res chain seq x y z
N MET A 1 -7.46 -7.74 -37.36
CA MET A 1 -6.58 -7.72 -36.17
C MET A 1 -6.41 -9.14 -35.68
N ASN A 2 -5.17 -9.63 -35.55
CA ASN A 2 -4.90 -11.03 -35.21
C ASN A 2 -5.32 -11.32 -33.77
N THR A 3 -6.10 -12.38 -33.55
CA THR A 3 -6.60 -12.76 -32.22
C THR A 3 -5.49 -12.96 -31.19
N ARG A 4 -4.34 -13.52 -31.62
CA ARG A 4 -3.12 -13.63 -30.79
C ARG A 4 -2.55 -12.28 -30.36
N LEU A 5 -2.57 -11.28 -31.25
CA LEU A 5 -2.09 -9.94 -30.96
C LEU A 5 -3.03 -9.23 -29.97
N ALA A 6 -4.35 -9.37 -30.16
CA ALA A 6 -5.34 -8.83 -29.23
C ALA A 6 -5.22 -9.43 -27.82
N PHE A 7 -4.99 -10.74 -27.72
CA PHE A 7 -4.74 -11.40 -26.43
C PHE A 7 -3.47 -10.89 -25.74
N LEU A 8 -2.35 -10.76 -26.46
CA LEU A 8 -1.10 -10.24 -25.88
C LEU A 8 -1.25 -8.80 -25.38
N VAL A 9 -1.92 -7.95 -26.15
CA VAL A 9 -2.19 -6.56 -25.75
C VAL A 9 -3.08 -6.51 -24.51
N SER A 10 -4.13 -7.33 -24.45
CA SER A 10 -5.01 -7.40 -23.28
C SER A 10 -4.29 -7.92 -22.02
N SER A 11 -3.42 -8.92 -22.16
CA SER A 11 -2.60 -9.43 -21.05
C SER A 11 -1.61 -8.38 -20.53
N ILE A 12 -0.98 -7.61 -21.42
CA ILE A 12 -0.06 -6.53 -21.04
C ILE A 12 -0.83 -5.42 -20.31
N LEU A 13 -2.00 -5.02 -20.81
CA LEU A 13 -2.84 -4.02 -20.15
C LEU A 13 -3.31 -4.47 -18.76
N PHE A 14 -3.65 -5.75 -18.60
CA PHE A 14 -4.02 -6.31 -17.31
C PHE A 14 -2.84 -6.29 -16.31
N LEU A 15 -1.64 -6.67 -16.75
CA LEU A 15 -0.44 -6.63 -15.91
C LEU A 15 -0.08 -5.19 -15.47
N LEU A 16 -0.22 -4.21 -16.37
CA LEU A 16 0.01 -2.80 -16.05
C LEU A 16 -1.00 -2.24 -15.02
N ALA A 17 -2.26 -2.70 -15.06
CA ALA A 17 -3.29 -2.28 -14.12
C ALA A 17 -3.08 -2.82 -12.68
N MET A 18 -2.38 -3.94 -12.50
CA MET A 18 -2.14 -4.52 -11.17
C MET A 18 -1.02 -3.81 -10.38
N GLY A 19 -0.14 -3.05 -11.06
CA GLY A 19 1.01 -2.40 -10.43
C GLY A 19 0.65 -1.35 -9.36
N SER A 20 -0.54 -0.76 -9.43
CA SER A 20 -1.02 0.24 -8.47
C SER A 20 -1.59 -0.36 -7.18
N ALA A 21 -1.95 -1.65 -7.17
CA ALA A 21 -2.56 -2.30 -6.00
C ALA A 21 -1.55 -2.71 -4.91
N LEU A 22 -0.24 -2.65 -5.20
CA LEU A 22 0.81 -3.08 -4.27
C LEU A 22 1.40 -1.94 -3.43
N ALA A 23 1.11 -0.69 -3.77
CA ALA A 23 1.55 0.47 -3.00
C ALA A 23 0.53 0.75 -1.88
N GLN A 24 0.76 0.20 -0.69
CA GLN A 24 0.01 0.59 0.50
C GLN A 24 0.56 1.91 1.04
N ASP A 25 -0.30 2.91 1.21
CA ASP A 25 0.07 4.20 1.82
C ASP A 25 0.55 3.99 3.27
N LEU A 26 1.80 4.40 3.54
CA LEU A 26 2.35 4.44 4.89
C LEU A 26 1.88 5.70 5.62
N ASN A 27 1.62 5.55 6.92
CA ASN A 27 1.26 6.67 7.81
C ASN A 27 -0.02 7.41 7.38
N ARG A 28 -1.00 6.70 6.80
CA ARG A 28 -2.27 7.27 6.36
C ARG A 28 -3.17 7.65 7.54
N LYS A 29 -3.81 8.82 7.42
CA LYS A 29 -4.93 9.25 8.27
C LYS A 29 -6.24 9.25 7.48
N ASP A 30 -7.36 8.97 8.15
CA ASP A 30 -8.70 9.14 7.56
C ASP A 30 -9.19 10.61 7.64
N GLU A 31 -10.41 10.85 7.20
CA GLU A 31 -11.08 12.16 7.23
C GLU A 31 -11.23 12.74 8.64
N ASN A 32 -11.23 11.88 9.67
CA ASN A 32 -11.29 12.27 11.07
C ASN A 32 -9.88 12.47 11.67
N GLY A 33 -8.83 12.30 10.85
CA GLY A 33 -7.44 12.44 11.27
C GLY A 33 -6.87 11.24 12.03
N LEU A 34 -7.59 10.10 12.06
CA LEU A 34 -7.20 8.90 12.80
C LEU A 34 -6.28 8.01 11.95
N LYS A 35 -5.27 7.40 12.58
CA LYS A 35 -4.33 6.48 11.93
C LYS A 35 -5.04 5.22 11.41
N GLN A 36 -4.75 4.87 10.16
CA GLN A 36 -5.22 3.65 9.51
C GLN A 36 -4.06 2.89 8.84
N GLY A 37 -4.09 1.56 8.89
CA GLY A 37 -3.17 0.66 8.18
C GLY A 37 -1.73 0.70 8.72
N ASN A 38 -0.78 0.54 7.81
CA ASN A 38 0.65 0.45 8.11
C ASN A 38 1.19 1.82 8.57
N TRP A 39 1.82 1.84 9.74
CA TRP A 39 2.51 3.01 10.27
C TRP A 39 3.97 2.70 10.54
N LYS A 40 4.83 3.63 10.16
CA LYS A 40 6.26 3.57 10.37
C LYS A 40 6.80 4.94 10.73
N LYS A 41 7.45 5.04 11.88
CA LYS A 41 8.18 6.23 12.30
C LYS A 41 9.67 5.95 12.29
N LEU A 42 10.44 6.87 11.75
CA LEU A 42 11.90 6.82 11.76
C LEU A 42 12.47 7.78 12.83
N TYR A 43 13.66 7.48 13.32
CA TYR A 43 14.51 8.44 14.02
C TYR A 43 15.17 9.40 13.01
N LYS A 44 15.76 10.49 13.51
CA LYS A 44 16.52 11.44 12.68
C LYS A 44 17.69 10.78 11.91
N ASN A 45 18.23 9.67 12.44
CA ASN A 45 19.29 8.89 11.81
C ASN A 45 18.77 7.87 10.77
N GLY A 46 17.48 7.90 10.41
CA GLY A 46 16.86 7.00 9.44
C GLY A 46 16.50 5.62 9.98
N LYS A 47 16.91 5.25 11.20
CA LYS A 47 16.53 3.95 11.79
C LYS A 47 15.04 3.91 12.12
N THR A 48 14.40 2.76 11.94
CA THR A 48 13.02 2.54 12.38
C THR A 48 12.90 2.75 13.89
N ARG A 49 12.03 3.68 14.29
CA ARG A 49 11.65 3.91 15.68
C ARG A 49 10.50 3.00 16.10
N TYR A 50 9.48 2.88 15.25
CA TYR A 50 8.45 1.87 15.38
C TYR A 50 7.84 1.57 14.02
N GLU A 51 7.31 0.37 13.89
CA GLU A 51 6.47 -0.08 12.79
C GLU A 51 5.30 -0.86 13.37
N GLY A 52 4.09 -0.69 12.84
CA GLY A 52 2.90 -1.36 13.35
C GLY A 52 1.64 -1.07 12.53
N GLN A 53 0.57 -1.79 12.84
CA GLN A 53 -0.75 -1.60 12.22
C GLN A 53 -1.63 -0.75 13.13
N PHE A 54 -2.42 0.16 12.55
CA PHE A 54 -3.38 0.98 13.29
C PHE A 54 -4.77 0.89 12.69
N LYS A 55 -5.79 0.90 13.55
CA LYS A 55 -7.20 1.07 13.19
C LYS A 55 -7.83 2.08 14.14
N ASN A 56 -8.26 3.22 13.62
CA ASN A 56 -8.83 4.31 14.40
C ASN A 56 -7.92 4.74 15.57
N ASP A 57 -6.65 5.03 15.27
CA ASP A 57 -5.59 5.37 16.25
C ASP A 57 -5.17 4.27 17.24
N LYS A 58 -5.80 3.11 17.21
CA LYS A 58 -5.45 1.98 18.09
C LYS A 58 -4.50 1.02 17.38
N PRO A 59 -3.38 0.62 18.03
CA PRO A 59 -2.52 -0.41 17.47
C PRO A 59 -3.30 -1.73 17.39
N VAL A 60 -3.14 -2.44 16.29
CA VAL A 60 -3.74 -3.77 16.04
C VAL A 60 -2.65 -4.73 15.55
N GLY A 61 -2.90 -6.04 15.64
CA GLY A 61 -1.93 -7.08 15.28
C GLY A 61 -1.26 -7.72 16.49
N LEU A 62 -0.26 -8.56 16.25
CA LEU A 62 0.49 -9.24 17.29
C LEU A 62 1.54 -8.28 17.87
N PHE A 63 1.50 -8.12 19.20
CA PHE A 63 2.37 -7.30 20.02
C PHE A 63 3.29 -8.18 20.86
#